data_AF-A0A229RU73-F1
#
_entry.id   AF-A0A229RU73-F1
#
_cell.length_a   1.000
_cell.length_b   1.000
_cell.length_c   1.000
_cell.angle_alpha   90.00
_cell.angle_beta   90.00
_cell.angle_gamma   90.00
#
_symmetry.space_group_name_H-M   'P 1'
#
loop_
_entity.id
_entity.type
_entity.pdbx_description
1 polymer ?
#
loop_
_entity_poly.entity_id
_entity_poly.type
_entity_poly.pdbx_seq_one_letter_code
_entity_poly.pdbx_strand_id
1 'polypeptide(L)' 'MIRSWPSVLIGLFVPAFALLVGILVLSGSTGSVLGVPVLFFWVFCCCPLTTLCLWISWRFFDRAHYPEDD' A
#
# COMPACT_ATOMS: atom_id res chain seq x y z
N MET A 1 3.46 5.72 -22.00
CA MET A 1 2.57 6.76 -21.41
C MET A 1 1.81 6.09 -20.27
N ILE A 2 2.04 6.49 -19.01
CA ILE A 2 1.18 6.07 -17.88
C ILE A 2 -0.21 6.68 -18.12
N ARG A 3 -1.09 5.92 -18.78
CA ARG A 3 -2.45 6.37 -19.13
C ARG A 3 -3.49 5.89 -18.13
N SER A 4 -3.10 5.02 -17.19
CA SER A 4 -3.93 4.47 -16.12
C SER A 4 -3.75 5.27 -14.80
N TRP A 5 -4.19 6.53 -14.80
CA TRP A 5 -4.38 7.33 -13.57
C TRP A 5 -5.05 6.56 -12.39
N PRO A 6 -6.09 5.73 -12.60
CA PRO A 6 -6.68 4.96 -11.51
C PRO A 6 -5.74 3.91 -10.88
N SER A 7 -4.84 3.31 -11.67
CA SER A 7 -3.84 2.37 -11.16
C SER A 7 -2.85 3.05 -10.22
N VAL A 8 -2.39 4.25 -10.58
CA VAL A 8 -1.49 5.05 -9.73
C VAL A 8 -2.21 5.48 -8.45
N LEU A 9 -3.48 5.89 -8.57
CA LEU A 9 -4.28 6.28 -7.41
C LEU A 9 -4.43 5.10 -6.43
N ILE A 10 -4.79 3.91 -6.92
CA ILE A 10 -5.03 2.74 -6.05
C ILE A 10 -3.71 2.14 -5.54
N GLY A 11 -2.70 2.05 -6.39
CA GLY A 11 -1.41 1.46 -6.07
C GLY A 11 -0.53 2.32 -5.14
N LEU A 12 -0.72 3.65 -5.13
CA LEU A 12 0.12 4.58 -4.37
C LEU A 12 -0.65 5.34 -3.28
N PHE A 13 -1.88 5.80 -3.56
CA PHE A 13 -2.64 6.59 -2.59
C PHE A 13 -3.12 5.73 -1.43
N VAL A 14 -3.57 4.50 -1.69
CA VAL A 14 -4.02 3.56 -0.65
C VAL A 14 -2.91 3.24 0.36
N PRO A 15 -1.69 2.82 -0.04
CA PRO A 15 -0.63 2.55 0.92
C PRO A 15 -0.15 3.81 1.64
N ALA A 16 -0.05 4.95 0.96
CA ALA A 16 0.33 6.22 1.59
C ALA A 16 -0.70 6.65 2.67
N PHE A 17 -1.99 6.52 2.36
CA PHE A 17 -3.07 6.87 3.28
C PHE A 17 -3.12 5.91 4.48
N ALA A 18 -2.98 4.60 4.24
CA ALA A 18 -2.92 3.60 5.31
C ALA A 18 -1.74 3.86 6.28
N LEU A 19 -0.60 4.28 5.75
CA LEU A 19 0.58 4.61 6.55
C LEU A 19 0.35 5.87 7.39
N LEU A 20 -0.19 6.95 6.80
CA LEU A 20 -0.52 8.19 7.51
C LEU A 20 -1.56 7.98 8.61
N VAL A 21 -2.65 7.26 8.30
CA VAL A 21 -3.71 6.96 9.28
C VAL A 21 -3.14 6.15 10.44
N GLY A 22 -2.32 5.15 10.17
CA GLY A 22 -1.70 4.36 11.24
C GLY A 22 -0.77 5.19 12.11
N ILE A 23 0.04 6.09 11.53
CA ILE A 23 0.86 7.00 12.33
C ILE A 23 -0.03 7.88 13.21
N LEU A 24 -1.07 8.51 12.68
CA LEU A 24 -1.95 9.40 13.44
C LEU A 24 -2.66 8.67 14.60
N VAL A 25 -3.12 7.43 14.36
CA VAL A 25 -3.84 6.64 15.36
C VAL A 25 -2.88 6.04 16.40
N LEU A 26 -1.68 5.62 15.98
CA LEU A 26 -0.74 4.87 16.82
C LEU A 26 0.36 5.74 17.44
N SER A 27 0.50 7.02 17.04
CA SER A 27 1.56 7.92 17.53
C SER A 27 1.58 8.08 19.05
N GLY A 28 0.43 7.97 19.71
CA GLY A 28 0.30 8.08 21.17
C GLY A 28 0.30 6.74 21.91
N SER A 29 0.39 5.62 21.19
CA SER A 29 0.32 4.28 21.79
C SER A 29 1.65 3.85 22.37
N THR A 30 1.68 3.56 23.67
CA THR A 30 2.79 2.86 24.35
C THR A 30 2.75 1.34 24.17
N GLY A 31 1.78 0.82 23.43
CA GLY A 31 1.63 -0.61 23.17
C GLY A 31 2.80 -1.19 22.39
N SER A 32 3.16 -2.43 22.69
CA SER A 32 4.14 -3.21 21.96
C SER A 32 3.57 -4.56 21.52
N VAL A 33 3.94 -5.01 20.32
CA VAL A 33 3.64 -6.33 19.77
C VAL A 33 4.93 -7.11 19.76
N LEU A 34 4.97 -8.24 20.49
CA LEU A 34 6.17 -9.10 20.60
C LEU A 34 7.44 -8.34 21.05
N GLY A 35 7.27 -7.28 21.86
CA GLY A 35 8.38 -6.42 22.33
C GLY A 35 8.77 -5.29 21.37
N VAL A 36 8.14 -5.19 20.19
CA VAL A 36 8.34 -4.10 19.22
C VAL A 36 7.23 -3.07 19.37
N PRO A 37 7.52 -1.75 19.40
CA PRO A 37 6.49 -0.72 19.44
C PRO A 37 5.47 -0.90 18.29
N VAL A 38 4.18 -0.78 18.62
CA VAL A 38 3.07 -1.00 17.67
C VAL A 38 3.21 -0.16 16.40
N LEU A 39 3.71 1.07 16.50
CA LEU A 39 4.03 1.93 15.35
C LEU A 39 4.94 1.25 14.33
N PHE A 40 6.05 0.64 14.79
CA PHE A 40 6.99 0.00 13.89
C PHE A 40 6.40 -1.27 13.28
N PHE A 41 5.61 -2.03 14.05
CA PHE A 41 4.86 -3.16 13.53
C PHE A 41 3.88 -2.74 12.43
N TRP A 42 3.18 -1.61 12.62
CA TRP A 42 2.27 -1.07 11.61
C TRP A 42 3.00 -0.66 10.32
N VAL A 43 4.13 0.06 10.44
CA VAL A 43 4.94 0.43 9.29
C VAL A 43 5.43 -0.83 8.55
N PHE A 44 5.84 -1.86 9.29
CA PHE A 44 6.20 -3.15 8.69
C PHE A 44 5.02 -3.79 7.93
N CYS A 45 3.81 -3.74 8.48
CA CYS A 45 2.60 -4.20 7.78
C CYS A 45 2.22 -3.36 6.55
N CYS A 46 2.63 -2.10 6.47
CA CYS A 46 2.42 -1.26 5.29
C CYS A 46 3.26 -1.75 4.08
N CYS A 47 4.40 -2.41 4.29
CA CYS A 47 5.21 -2.99 3.21
C CYS A 47 4.46 -4.07 2.40
N PRO A 48 3.97 -5.17 3.00
CA PRO A 48 3.21 -6.16 2.26
C PRO A 48 1.89 -5.58 1.73
N LEU A 49 1.27 -4.63 2.44
CA LEU A 49 0.07 -3.93 1.95
C LEU A 49 0.34 -3.16 0.66
N THR A 50 1.47 -2.45 0.58
CA THR A 50 1.91 -1.75 -0.64
C THR A 50 2.13 -2.72 -1.78
N THR A 51 2.82 -3.84 -1.52
CA THR A 51 3.00 -4.92 -2.52
C THR A 51 1.65 -5.47 -3.00
N LEU A 52 0.70 -5.68 -2.10
CA LEU A 52 -0.64 -6.17 -2.42
C LEU A 52 -1.43 -5.14 -3.25
N CYS A 53 -1.36 -3.86 -2.89
CA CYS A 53 -1.97 -2.77 -3.66
C CYS A 53 -1.42 -2.70 -5.08
N LEU A 54 -0.10 -2.79 -5.25
CA LEU A 54 0.54 -2.83 -6.56
C LEU A 54 0.14 -4.09 -7.34
N TRP A 55 0.09 -5.24 -6.69
CA TRP A 55 -0.33 -6.50 -7.31
C TRP A 55 -1.79 -6.45 -7.77
N ILE A 56 -2.70 -5.90 -6.96
CA ILE A 56 -4.12 -5.70 -7.31
C ILE A 56 -4.24 -4.70 -8.47
N SER A 57 -3.54 -3.58 -8.38
CA SER A 57 -3.50 -2.57 -9.44
C SER A 57 -3.08 -3.19 -10.78
N TRP A 58 -2.03 -4.01 -10.77
CA TRP A 58 -1.57 -4.72 -11.95
C TRP A 58 -2.60 -5.76 -12.44
N ARG A 59 -3.13 -6.60 -11.55
CA ARG A 59 -4.06 -7.69 -11.89
C ARG A 59 -5.37 -7.19 -12.51
N PHE A 60 -5.91 -6.07 -12.03
CA PHE A 60 -7.23 -5.59 -12.43
C PHE A 60 -7.22 -4.49 -13.50
N PHE A 61 -6.28 -3.55 -13.43
CA PHE A 61 -6.30 -2.38 -14.31
C PHE A 61 -5.27 -2.47 -15.44
N ASP A 62 -4.06 -2.89 -15.11
CA ASP A 62 -2.94 -2.84 -16.05
C ASP A 62 -2.89 -4.07 -16.97
N ARG A 63 -3.29 -5.26 -16.47
CA ARG A 63 -3.34 -6.49 -17.26
C ARG A 63 -4.29 -6.42 -18.47
N ALA A 64 -5.36 -5.63 -18.40
CA ALA A 64 -6.31 -5.48 -19.50
C ALA A 64 -5.81 -4.55 -20.63
N HIS A 65 -4.75 -3.79 -20.37
CA HIS A 65 -4.21 -2.78 -21.29
C HIS A 65 -2.77 -3.08 -21.71
N TYR A 66 -2.20 -4.21 -21.27
CA TYR A 66 -0.90 -4.65 -21.73
C TYR A 66 -1.07 -5.15 -23.18
N PRO A 67 -0.48 -4.49 -24.19
CA PRO A 67 -0.50 -5.02 -25.54
C PRO A 67 0.20 -6.38 -25.51
N GLU A 68 -0.48 -7.43 -25.98
CA GLU A 68 0.22 -8.65 -26.32
C GLU A 68 1.12 -8.29 -27.52
N ASP A 69 2.43 -8.21 -27.27
CA ASP A 69 3.41 -8.07 -28.34
C ASP A 69 3.35 -9.38 -29.15
N ASP A 70 2.76 -9.33 -30.34
CA ASP A 70 2.80 -10.39 -31.38
C ASP A 70 4.25 -10.64 -31.87
#